data_AF-A0A438EAM9-F1
#
_entry.id   AF-A0A438EAM9-F1
#
_cell.length_a   1.000
_cell.length_b   1.000
_cell.length_c   1.000
_cell.angle_alpha   90.00
_cell.angle_beta   90.00
_cell.angle_gamma   90.00
#
_symmetry.space_group_name_H-M   'P 1'
#
loop_
_entity.id
_entity.type
_entity.pdbx_description
1 polymer ?
#
loop_
_entity_poly.entity_id
_entity_poly.type
_entity_poly.pdbx_seq_one_letter_code
_entity_poly.pdbx_strand_id
1 'polypeptide(L)' 'MADREEDPQRLKKIAAAAYDYENDPRWADYWSNILIPPHMASRSDVREHFKRKFYQRYIVRTLPRL' A
#
# COMPACT_ATOMS: atom_id res chain seq x y z
N MET A 1 7.81 -31.32 3.70
CA MET A 1 6.96 -30.55 2.75
C MET A 1 6.51 -29.30 3.49
N ALA A 2 7.09 -28.14 3.18
CA ALA A 2 6.71 -26.89 3.84
C ALA A 2 5.46 -26.33 3.19
N ASP A 3 4.44 -26.14 4.01
CA ASP A 3 3.11 -25.69 3.66
C ASP A 3 3.19 -24.42 2.82
N ARG A 4 2.58 -24.45 1.63
CA ARG A 4 2.47 -23.32 0.71
C ARG A 4 1.39 -22.36 1.19
N GLU A 5 1.44 -22.01 2.47
CA GLU A 5 0.71 -20.87 2.99
C GLU A 5 1.46 -19.65 2.47
N GLU A 6 0.97 -19.09 1.38
CA GLU A 6 1.47 -17.84 0.86
C GLU A 6 1.49 -16.84 2.01
N ASP A 7 2.70 -16.53 2.49
CA ASP A 7 2.93 -15.67 3.65
C ASP A 7 1.89 -14.55 3.64
N PRO A 8 1.01 -14.43 4.63
CA PRO A 8 -0.09 -13.47 4.56
C PRO A 8 0.41 -12.02 4.40
N GLN A 9 1.70 -11.77 4.67
CA GLN A 9 2.38 -10.54 4.28
C GLN A 9 2.71 -10.42 2.78
N ARG A 10 3.12 -11.50 2.11
CA ARG A 10 3.36 -11.54 0.65
C ARG A 10 2.06 -11.29 -0.11
N LEU A 11 0.97 -11.96 0.26
CA LEU A 11 -0.35 -11.73 -0.34
C LEU A 11 -0.79 -10.27 -0.22
N LYS A 12 -0.61 -9.65 0.96
CA LYS A 12 -0.91 -8.22 1.17
C LYS A 12 -0.05 -7.30 0.31
N LYS A 13 1.22 -7.64 0.07
CA LYS A 13 2.10 -6.86 -0.82
C LYS A 13 1.64 -6.94 -2.27
N ILE A 14 1.25 -8.13 -2.73
CA ILE A 14 0.75 -8.35 -4.09
C ILE A 14 -0.57 -7.60 -4.29
N ALA A 15 -1.52 -7.76 -3.36
CA ALA A 15 -2.80 -7.06 -3.40
C ALA A 15 -2.64 -5.53 -3.31
N ALA A 16 -1.70 -5.03 -2.49
CA ALA A 16 -1.36 -3.63 -2.45
C ALA A 16 -0.73 -3.15 -3.77
N ALA A 17 0.09 -3.95 -4.45
CA ALA A 17 0.68 -3.55 -5.74
C ALA A 17 -0.36 -3.49 -6.87
N ALA A 18 -1.36 -4.37 -6.83
CA ALA A 18 -2.44 -4.44 -7.82
C ALA A 18 -3.61 -3.48 -7.57
N TYR A 19 -3.61 -2.75 -6.44
CA TYR A 19 -4.69 -1.84 -6.09
C TYR A 19 -4.67 -0.56 -6.96
N ASP A 20 -5.84 -0.11 -7.39
CA ASP A 20 -5.99 1.11 -8.19
C ASP A 20 -6.01 2.35 -7.29
N TYR A 21 -4.82 2.87 -6.99
CA TYR A 21 -4.66 4.07 -6.15
C TYR A 21 -5.08 5.36 -6.87
N GLU A 22 -5.08 5.38 -8.20
CA GLU A 22 -5.36 6.60 -8.96
C GLU A 22 -6.85 6.92 -8.99
N ASN A 23 -7.71 5.90 -8.89
CA ASN A 23 -9.15 6.06 -8.74
C ASN A 23 -9.60 6.36 -7.29
N ASP A 24 -8.74 6.13 -6.28
CA ASP A 24 -9.11 6.39 -4.88
C ASP A 24 -8.80 7.85 -4.46
N PRO A 25 -9.82 8.70 -4.21
CA PRO A 25 -9.58 10.09 -3.82
C PRO A 25 -8.87 10.23 -2.47
N ARG A 26 -8.96 9.22 -1.60
CA ARG A 26 -8.26 9.20 -0.31
C ARG A 26 -6.76 8.99 -0.49
N TRP A 27 -6.33 8.34 -1.58
CA TRP A 27 -4.91 8.23 -1.89
C TRP A 27 -4.32 9.59 -2.29
N ALA A 28 -5.02 10.39 -3.09
CA ALA A 28 -4.55 11.71 -3.50
C ALA A 28 -4.39 12.66 -2.29
N ASP A 29 -5.40 12.69 -1.41
CA ASP A 29 -5.33 13.44 -0.14
C ASP A 29 -4.19 12.91 0.76
N TYR A 30 -4.13 11.60 0.96
CA TYR A 30 -3.08 10.97 1.77
C TYR A 30 -1.68 11.32 1.25
N TRP A 31 -1.44 11.18 -0.06
CA TRP A 31 -0.16 11.48 -0.69
C TRP A 31 0.24 12.95 -0.54
N SER A 32 -0.72 13.87 -0.69
CA SER A 32 -0.48 15.31 -0.57
C SER A 32 -0.17 15.75 0.87
N ASN A 33 -0.65 15.00 1.87
CA ASN A 33 -0.35 15.23 3.28
C ASN A 33 1.01 14.65 3.73
N ILE A 34 1.68 13.85 2.90
CA ILE A 34 2.98 13.28 3.26
C ILE A 34 4.08 14.32 2.99
N LEU A 35 4.78 14.72 4.06
CA LEU A 35 5.98 15.53 3.97
C LEU A 35 7.17 14.66 3.52
N ILE A 36 7.36 14.56 2.20
CA ILE A 36 8.50 13.85 1.60
C ILE A 36 9.56 14.89 1.21
N PRO A 37 10.83 14.71 1.61
CA PRO A 37 11.92 15.53 1.10
C PRO A 37 11.95 15.48 -0.43
N PRO A 38 12.18 16.60 -1.14
CA PRO A 38 12.07 16.67 -2.60
C PRO A 38 12.98 15.68 -3.33
N HIS A 39 14.15 15.36 -2.78
CA HIS A 39 15.08 14.37 -3.33
C HIS A 39 14.62 12.91 -3.13
N MET A 40 13.65 12.67 -2.25
CA MET A 40 13.06 11.35 -2.00
C MET A 40 11.73 11.14 -2.73
N ALA A 41 10.99 12.22 -3.03
CA ALA A 41 9.68 12.14 -3.68
C ALA A 41 9.73 11.54 -5.09
N SER A 42 10.84 11.72 -5.81
CA SER A 42 11.06 11.12 -7.15
C SER A 42 11.38 9.62 -7.10
N ARG A 43 11.63 9.05 -5.92
CA ARG A 43 11.99 7.63 -5.81
C ARG A 43 10.74 6.75 -5.81
N SER A 44 10.70 5.82 -6.76
CA SER A 44 9.65 4.81 -6.88
C SER A 44 9.45 4.03 -5.57
N ASP A 45 10.53 3.68 -4.87
CA ASP A 45 10.50 2.95 -3.59
C ASP A 45 9.67 3.68 -2.52
N VAL A 46 9.75 5.01 -2.49
CA VAL A 46 9.07 5.83 -1.49
C VAL A 46 7.57 5.83 -1.76
N ARG A 47 7.17 6.04 -3.02
CA ARG A 47 5.76 5.94 -3.43
C ARG A 47 5.20 4.54 -3.13
N GLU A 48 5.96 3.49 -3.39
CA GLU A 48 5.55 2.11 -3.09
C GLU A 48 5.42 1.83 -1.59
N HIS A 49 6.33 2.37 -0.77
CA HIS A 49 6.27 2.26 0.68
C HIS A 49 4.97 2.86 1.23
N PHE A 50 4.62 4.07 0.77
CA PHE A 50 3.41 4.76 1.20
C PHE A 50 2.13 4.13 0.63
N LYS A 51 2.15 3.60 -0.59
CA LYS A 51 1.05 2.78 -1.14
C LYS A 51 0.73 1.59 -0.24
N ARG A 52 1.76 0.83 0.19
CA ARG A 52 1.59 -0.31 1.10
C ARG A 52 1.02 0.12 2.47
N LYS A 53 1.48 1.25 3.03
CA LYS A 53 0.93 1.78 4.29
C LYS A 53 -0.53 2.22 4.14
N PHE A 54 -0.86 2.92 3.06
CA PHE A 54 -2.22 3.31 2.75
C PHE A 54 -3.13 2.07 2.64
N TYR A 55 -2.71 1.09 1.85
CA TYR A 55 -3.46 -0.15 1.64
C TYR A 55 -3.71 -0.89 2.96
N GLN A 56 -2.69 -1.01 3.81
CA GLN A 56 -2.84 -1.63 5.12
C GLN A 56 -3.81 -0.84 6.02
N ARG A 57 -3.74 0.49 6.00
CA ARG A 57 -4.53 1.37 6.89
C ARG A 57 -5.99 1.49 6.47
N TYR A 58 -6.27 1.58 5.17
CA TYR A 58 -7.59 1.96 4.64
C TYR A 58 -8.32 0.85 3.89
N ILE A 59 -7.63 -0.24 3.52
CA ILE A 59 -8.23 -1.36 2.77
C ILE A 59 -8.19 -2.65 3.61
N VAL A 60 -7.02 -3.07 4.08
CA VAL A 60 -6.87 -4.29 4.89
C VAL A 60 -7.54 -4.17 6.26
N ARG A 61 -7.55 -2.96 6.85
CA ARG A 61 -8.19 -2.72 8.16
C ARG A 61 -9.71 -2.56 8.07
N THR A 62 -10.21 -2.14 6.93
CA THR A 62 -11.65 -1.90 6.67
C THR A 62 -12.35 -3.13 6.13
N LEU A 63 -11.63 -4.05 5.49
CA LEU A 63 -12.16 -5.37 5.18
C LEU A 63 -12.22 -6.20 6.48
N PRO A 64 -13.41 -6.61 6.96
CA PRO A 64 -13.49 -7.57 8.05
C PRO A 64 -12.74 -8.83 7.61
N ARG A 65 -11.95 -9.41 8.52
CA ARG A 65 -11.33 -10.73 8.31
C ARG A 65 -12.46 -11.73 8.05
N LEU A 66 -12.73 -12.02 6.77
CA LEU A 66 -13.55 -13.13 6.32
C LEU A 66 -12.72 -14.41 6.41
#